data_AF-A0AA39A733-F1
#
_entry.id   AF-A0AA39A733-F1
#
_cell.length_a   1.000
_cell.length_b   1.000
_cell.length_c   1.000
_cell.angle_alpha   90.00
_cell.angle_beta   90.00
_cell.angle_gamma   90.00
#
_symmetry.space_group_name_H-M   'P 1'
#
loop_
_entity.id
_entity.type
_entity.pdbx_description
1 polymer ?
#
loop_
_entity_poly.entity_id
_entity_poly.type
_entity_poly.pdbx_seq_one_letter_code
_entity_poly.pdbx_strand_id
1 'polypeptide(L)'
;MGEAVEFYHSNGVSGINHKESGKTIDENHMCCWYEEVIDDNLKWSFALNSVLHKGTSQYQDIVLLDTKHFGKALVIDGKMQSAEVDEFIYHECLIHPALLCHPNPKTIFIMGGGEGSAAREALRHNSIEKVVMCDIDQEVVDFCRRYLTVNQEAFRNKKLNLVINDAKAELERRNEKFDIIVGDLADPVEGGPCYQLYTKSFYERILKPKLNVNGIFVTQVGFSLHFILLMFCFANHQGLLLLFSWP
;
A
#
# COMPACT_ATOMS: atom_id res chain seq x y z
N MET A 1 -1.22 12.78 13.09
CA MET A 1 -1.17 14.22 12.75
C MET A 1 0.27 14.60 12.50
N GLY A 2 0.74 14.34 11.29
CA GLY A 2 2.00 14.85 10.79
C GLY A 2 1.68 15.57 9.49
N GLU A 3 1.77 16.89 9.48
CA GLU A 3 1.74 17.62 8.22
C GLU A 3 2.97 17.19 7.41
N ALA A 4 2.77 16.85 6.14
CA ALA A 4 3.88 16.78 5.19
C ALA A 4 4.43 18.19 5.03
N VAL A 5 5.52 18.49 5.72
CA VAL A 5 6.19 19.78 5.59
C VAL A 5 6.93 19.78 4.25
N GLU A 6 6.41 20.50 3.27
CA GLU A 6 7.18 20.90 2.09
C GLU A 6 8.29 21.86 2.53
N PHE A 7 9.47 21.31 2.83
CA PHE A 7 10.67 22.13 2.98
C PHE A 7 11.22 22.46 1.59
N TYR A 8 11.05 23.71 1.17
CA TYR A 8 11.89 24.30 0.12
C TYR A 8 13.29 24.50 0.69
N HIS A 9 14.17 23.50 0.57
CA HIS A 9 15.59 23.71 0.84
C HIS A 9 16.22 24.48 -0.33
N SER A 10 16.26 25.80 -0.20
CA SER A 10 17.29 26.60 -0.87
C SER A 10 18.64 26.25 -0.22
N ASN A 11 19.46 25.48 -0.91
CA ASN A 11 20.87 25.35 -0.53
C ASN A 11 21.53 26.73 -0.68
N GLY A 12 21.72 27.45 0.44
CA GLY A 12 22.23 28.81 0.45
C GLY A 12 22.69 29.28 1.84
N VAL A 13 23.92 28.87 2.21
CA VAL A 13 24.91 29.60 3.01
C VAL A 13 24.45 30.36 4.27
N SER A 14 24.82 29.83 5.44
CA SER A 14 25.12 30.65 6.63
C SER A 14 26.36 30.07 7.35
N GLY A 15 27.54 30.68 7.31
CA GLY A 15 27.88 31.93 6.67
C GLY A 15 29.38 32.15 6.54
N ILE A 16 29.73 33.13 5.72
CA ILE A 16 31.00 33.84 5.76
C ILE A 16 30.66 35.30 5.48
N ASN A 17 30.71 36.14 6.51
CA ASN A 17 30.83 37.58 6.31
C ASN A 17 32.26 37.85 5.83
N HIS A 18 32.45 38.17 4.56
CA HIS A 18 33.30 39.27 4.11
C HIS A 18 33.18 39.47 2.59
N LYS A 19 33.09 40.74 2.20
CA LYS A 19 33.03 41.32 0.85
C LYS A 19 33.86 40.56 -0.20
N GLU A 20 33.29 40.28 -1.37
CA GLU A 20 33.76 40.78 -2.68
C GLU A 20 32.95 40.20 -3.86
N SER A 21 32.52 41.10 -4.75
CA SER A 21 32.48 41.01 -6.22
C SER A 21 32.12 39.66 -6.91
N GLY A 22 30.93 39.65 -7.52
CA GLY A 22 30.72 39.15 -8.88
C GLY A 22 30.77 37.63 -9.11
N LYS A 23 29.65 36.95 -8.91
CA LYS A 23 29.28 35.73 -9.66
C LYS A 23 27.78 35.72 -9.92
N THR A 24 27.42 35.66 -11.19
CA THR A 24 26.10 35.28 -11.70
C THR A 24 25.71 33.96 -11.05
N ILE A 25 24.66 33.96 -10.23
CA ILE A 25 24.08 32.74 -9.69
C ILE A 25 23.31 32.11 -10.86
N ASP A 26 23.77 30.95 -11.29
CA ASP A 26 23.12 30.10 -12.28
C ASP A 26 21.74 29.70 -11.75
N GLU A 27 20.66 30.09 -12.43
CA GLU A 27 19.26 29.81 -12.07
C GLU A 27 18.84 28.33 -12.31
N ASN A 28 19.79 27.39 -12.29
CA ASN A 28 19.55 26.00 -12.68
C ASN A 28 19.59 25.02 -11.48
N HIS A 29 18.45 24.35 -11.29
CA HIS A 29 18.20 23.16 -10.46
C HIS A 29 18.03 23.35 -8.94
N MET A 30 16.86 23.85 -8.52
CA MET A 30 16.30 23.51 -7.20
C MET A 30 16.06 22.00 -7.13
N CYS A 31 16.88 21.29 -6.36
CA CYS A 31 16.72 19.86 -6.13
C CYS A 31 15.62 19.69 -5.07
N CYS A 32 14.40 19.37 -5.49
CA CYS A 32 13.28 19.11 -4.59
C CYS A 32 13.40 17.69 -4.04
N TRP A 33 13.14 17.48 -2.74
CA TRP A 33 13.22 16.19 -2.07
C TRP A 33 11.92 15.91 -1.34
N TYR A 34 11.45 14.66 -1.40
CA TYR A 34 10.46 14.10 -0.48
C TYR A 34 11.21 13.43 0.66
N GLU A 35 10.81 13.68 1.91
CA GLU A 35 11.42 13.07 3.08
C GLU A 35 10.37 12.36 3.92
N GLU A 36 10.65 11.11 4.27
CA GLU A 36 9.83 10.29 5.15
C GLU A 36 10.59 9.95 6.42
N VAL A 37 9.96 10.14 7.57
CA VAL A 37 10.48 9.70 8.88
C VAL A 37 10.05 8.26 9.09
N ILE A 38 11.00 7.33 8.93
CA ILE A 38 10.76 5.88 9.02
C ILE A 38 10.80 5.42 10.49
N ASP A 39 11.64 6.05 11.31
CA ASP A 39 11.78 5.83 12.76
C ASP A 39 12.17 7.16 13.42
N ASP A 40 12.08 7.28 14.74
CA ASP A 40 12.45 8.46 15.54
C ASP A 40 13.83 9.02 15.15
N ASN A 41 14.75 8.14 14.76
CA ASN A 41 16.13 8.49 14.39
C ASN A 41 16.50 8.12 12.96
N LEU A 42 15.55 7.74 12.10
CA LEU A 42 15.80 7.34 10.71
C LEU A 42 14.88 8.08 9.75
N LYS A 43 15.47 8.76 8.78
CA LYS A 43 14.75 9.39 7.67
C LYS A 43 15.26 8.88 6.34
N TRP A 44 14.36 8.72 5.39
CA TRP A 44 14.67 8.44 4.00
C TRP A 44 14.25 9.62 3.13
N SER A 45 15.15 10.07 2.27
CA SER A 45 14.91 11.22 1.39
C SER A 45 15.06 10.80 -0.07
N PHE A 46 14.08 11.15 -0.89
CA PHE A 46 14.01 10.81 -2.30
C PHE A 46 13.99 12.08 -3.14
N ALA A 47 14.94 12.20 -4.07
CA ALA A 47 14.97 13.33 -4.98
C ALA A 47 13.77 13.27 -5.93
N LEU A 48 13.13 14.42 -6.15
CA LEU A 48 11.94 14.55 -6.98
C LEU A 48 12.28 15.14 -8.35
N ASN A 49 11.56 14.68 -9.36
CA ASN A 49 11.36 15.41 -10.60
C ASN A 49 10.23 16.43 -10.43
N SER A 50 9.08 15.98 -9.87
CA SER A 50 7.91 16.84 -9.63
C SER A 50 6.90 16.19 -8.68
N VAL A 51 5.93 16.99 -8.22
CA VAL A 51 4.69 16.49 -7.61
C VAL A 51 3.62 16.46 -8.70
N LEU A 52 3.12 15.28 -9.04
CA LEU A 52 2.20 15.10 -10.17
C LEU A 52 0.78 15.48 -9.81
N HIS A 53 0.27 14.93 -8.71
CA HIS A 53 -1.12 15.11 -8.28
C HIS A 53 -1.23 15.11 -6.75
N LYS A 54 -2.22 15.84 -6.24
CA LYS A 54 -2.60 15.85 -4.83
C LYS A 54 -4.12 15.65 -4.73
N GLY A 55 -4.56 15.01 -3.66
CA GLY A 55 -5.95 14.83 -3.28
C GLY A 55 -6.04 14.75 -1.76
N THR A 56 -7.24 14.95 -1.23
CA THR A 56 -7.52 14.83 0.20
C THR A 56 -8.91 14.23 0.32
N SER A 57 -9.06 13.23 1.19
CA SER A 57 -10.34 12.63 1.53
C SER A 57 -10.71 12.95 2.98
N GLN A 58 -11.85 12.44 3.45
CA GLN A 58 -12.17 12.49 4.88
C GLN A 58 -11.26 11.62 5.75
N TYR A 59 -10.49 10.71 5.13
CA TYR A 59 -9.62 9.76 5.82
C TYR A 59 -8.16 10.19 5.80
N GLN A 60 -7.67 10.69 4.67
CA GLN A 60 -6.23 10.85 4.43
C GLN A 60 -5.90 11.84 3.30
N ASP A 61 -4.68 12.36 3.31
CA ASP A 61 -4.06 13.07 2.20
C ASP A 61 -3.43 12.08 1.22
N ILE A 62 -3.54 12.37 -0.09
CA ILE A 62 -3.09 11.51 -1.18
C ILE A 62 -2.19 12.32 -2.10
N VAL A 63 -0.99 11.83 -2.38
CA VAL A 63 -0.04 12.49 -3.26
C VAL A 63 0.58 11.48 -4.22
N LEU A 64 0.68 11.86 -5.49
CA LEU A 64 1.48 11.13 -6.47
C LEU A 64 2.73 11.95 -6.79
N LEU A 65 3.88 11.41 -6.44
CA LEU A 65 5.19 12.00 -6.69
C LEU A 65 5.81 11.38 -7.93
N ASP A 66 6.61 12.15 -8.67
CA ASP A 66 7.56 11.63 -9.65
C ASP A 66 8.96 11.72 -9.04
N THR A 67 9.48 10.58 -8.60
CA THR A 67 10.79 10.47 -7.98
C THR A 67 11.86 10.15 -9.02
N LYS A 68 13.09 10.64 -8.82
CA LYS A 68 14.20 10.44 -9.76
C LYS A 68 14.59 8.98 -9.94
N HIS A 69 14.50 8.19 -8.87
CA HIS A 69 15.01 6.82 -8.86
C HIS A 69 13.91 5.76 -8.92
N PHE A 70 12.79 5.97 -8.22
CA PHE A 70 11.74 4.96 -8.07
C PHE A 70 10.50 5.21 -8.94
N GLY A 71 10.57 6.20 -9.85
CA GLY A 71 9.46 6.56 -10.72
C GLY A 71 8.30 7.16 -9.93
N LYS A 72 7.06 6.87 -10.36
CA LYS A 72 5.86 7.36 -9.66
C LYS A 72 5.72 6.71 -8.29
N ALA A 73 5.59 7.50 -7.24
CA ALA A 73 5.37 7.02 -5.88
C ALA A 73 4.04 7.53 -5.33
N LEU A 74 3.18 6.61 -4.89
CA LEU A 74 1.95 6.92 -4.16
C LEU A 74 2.31 7.15 -2.69
N VAL A 75 1.91 8.30 -2.18
CA VAL A 75 2.11 8.70 -0.79
C VAL A 75 0.75 8.99 -0.16
N ILE A 76 0.51 8.44 1.02
CA ILE A 76 -0.72 8.62 1.79
C ILE A 76 -0.34 9.10 3.20
N ASP A 77 -0.93 10.21 3.65
CA ASP A 77 -0.62 10.86 4.94
C ASP A 77 0.90 11.05 5.16
N GLY A 78 1.62 11.39 4.08
CA GLY A 78 3.06 11.60 4.10
C GLY A 78 3.91 10.34 4.16
N LYS A 79 3.32 9.14 4.12
CA LYS A 79 4.02 7.84 4.07
C LYS A 79 3.98 7.22 2.70
N MET A 80 5.11 6.75 2.18
CA MET A 80 5.15 6.05 0.90
C MET A 80 4.41 4.72 1.00
N GLN A 81 3.48 4.48 0.07
CA GLN A 81 2.69 3.25 0.00
C GLN A 81 3.26 2.31 -1.07
N SER A 82 3.58 2.86 -2.25
CA SER A 82 4.13 2.11 -3.37
C SER A 82 4.92 3.01 -4.30
N ALA A 83 5.90 2.42 -4.99
CA ALA A 83 6.65 3.08 -6.04
C ALA A 83 6.72 2.20 -7.30
N GLU A 84 6.63 2.85 -8.47
CA GLU A 84 6.51 2.22 -9.79
C GLU A 84 7.62 1.19 -10.07
N VAL A 85 8.82 1.40 -9.55
CA VAL A 85 9.97 0.53 -9.81
C VAL A 85 9.95 -0.77 -9.01
N ASP A 86 9.39 -0.80 -7.80
CA ASP A 86 9.56 -1.93 -6.87
C ASP A 86 8.26 -2.44 -6.22
N GLU A 87 7.11 -1.80 -6.45
CA GLU A 87 5.81 -2.24 -5.91
C GLU A 87 5.48 -3.69 -6.26
N PHE A 88 5.96 -4.19 -7.41
CA PHE A 88 5.76 -5.56 -7.82
C PHE A 88 6.30 -6.55 -6.78
N ILE A 89 7.38 -6.22 -6.06
CA ILE A 89 7.96 -7.08 -5.03
C ILE A 89 6.94 -7.28 -3.91
N TYR A 90 6.35 -6.19 -3.43
CA TYR A 90 5.33 -6.23 -2.38
C TYR A 90 4.10 -7.01 -2.84
N HIS A 91 3.52 -6.65 -4.00
CA HIS A 91 2.26 -7.22 -4.44
C HIS A 91 2.38 -8.68 -4.90
N GLU A 92 3.47 -9.07 -5.56
CA GLU A 92 3.71 -10.48 -5.89
C GLU A 92 3.89 -11.33 -4.61
N CYS A 93 4.63 -10.83 -3.60
CA CYS A 93 4.83 -11.53 -2.33
C CYS A 93 3.55 -11.61 -1.48
N LEU A 94 2.71 -10.59 -1.51
CA LEU A 94 1.44 -10.57 -0.80
C LEU A 94 0.45 -11.59 -1.39
N ILE A 95 0.40 -11.70 -2.73
CA ILE A 95 -0.69 -12.39 -3.42
C ILE A 95 -0.32 -13.82 -3.84
N HIS A 96 0.84 -14.01 -4.46
CA HIS A 96 1.13 -15.26 -5.15
C HIS A 96 1.33 -16.45 -4.21
N PRO A 97 2.00 -16.35 -3.05
CA PRO A 97 2.19 -17.52 -2.20
C PRO A 97 0.85 -18.09 -1.69
N ALA A 98 -0.12 -17.24 -1.32
CA ALA A 98 -1.45 -17.70 -0.90
C ALA A 98 -2.16 -18.45 -2.04
N LEU A 99 -2.13 -17.89 -3.25
CA LEU A 99 -2.78 -18.50 -4.41
C LEU A 99 -2.12 -19.81 -4.83
N LEU A 100 -0.79 -19.89 -4.79
CA LEU A 100 -0.04 -21.09 -5.17
C LEU A 100 -0.15 -22.21 -4.13
N CYS A 101 -0.31 -21.88 -2.84
CA CYS A 101 -0.50 -22.87 -1.78
C CYS A 101 -1.93 -23.44 -1.73
N HIS A 102 -2.92 -22.71 -2.25
CA HIS A 102 -4.30 -23.19 -2.31
C HIS A 102 -4.49 -24.16 -3.49
N PRO A 103 -5.17 -25.31 -3.32
CA PRO A 103 -5.24 -26.34 -4.36
C PRO A 103 -5.98 -25.90 -5.64
N ASN A 104 -6.97 -25.02 -5.52
CA ASN A 104 -7.72 -24.46 -6.67
C ASN A 104 -8.47 -23.17 -6.28
N PRO A 105 -7.77 -22.03 -6.11
CA PRO A 105 -8.40 -20.79 -5.66
C PRO A 105 -9.25 -20.15 -6.76
N LYS A 106 -10.50 -19.81 -6.44
CA LYS A 106 -11.48 -19.19 -7.34
C LYS A 106 -11.96 -17.83 -6.87
N THR A 107 -12.10 -17.65 -5.56
CA THR A 107 -12.62 -16.41 -4.97
C THR A 107 -11.64 -15.79 -3.99
N ILE A 108 -11.42 -14.48 -4.13
CA ILE A 108 -10.54 -13.69 -3.26
C ILE A 108 -11.25 -12.44 -2.76
N PHE A 109 -11.05 -12.11 -1.48
CA PHE A 109 -11.48 -10.87 -0.86
C PHE A 109 -10.27 -10.09 -0.37
N ILE A 110 -10.06 -8.88 -0.87
CA ILE A 110 -8.99 -7.96 -0.49
C ILE A 110 -9.60 -6.90 0.42
N MET A 111 -9.12 -6.84 1.66
CA MET A 111 -9.39 -5.77 2.62
C MET A 111 -8.39 -4.65 2.33
N GLY A 112 -8.88 -3.47 1.96
CA GLY A 112 -8.07 -2.38 1.44
C GLY A 112 -7.67 -2.59 -0.02
N GLY A 113 -6.42 -2.28 -0.34
CA GLY A 113 -5.85 -2.44 -1.68
C GLY A 113 -6.36 -1.45 -2.72
N GLY A 114 -6.90 -0.29 -2.31
CA GLY A 114 -7.48 0.73 -3.19
C GLY A 114 -6.58 1.22 -4.32
N GLU A 115 -5.26 0.99 -4.23
CA GLU A 115 -4.29 1.18 -5.32
C GLU A 115 -4.61 0.33 -6.57
N GLY A 116 -5.09 -0.90 -6.37
CA GLY A 116 -5.44 -1.85 -7.42
C GLY A 116 -4.33 -2.84 -7.80
N SER A 117 -3.11 -2.70 -7.28
CA SER A 117 -1.97 -3.57 -7.61
C SER A 117 -2.14 -4.99 -7.04
N ALA A 118 -2.64 -5.14 -5.81
CA ALA A 118 -3.02 -6.46 -5.28
C ALA A 118 -4.08 -7.16 -6.14
N ALA A 119 -5.08 -6.41 -6.63
CA ALA A 119 -6.10 -6.94 -7.54
C ALA A 119 -5.50 -7.32 -8.90
N ARG A 120 -4.58 -6.52 -9.44
CA ARG A 120 -3.83 -6.82 -10.67
C ARG A 120 -3.12 -8.17 -10.55
N GLU A 121 -2.39 -8.40 -9.46
CA GLU A 121 -1.67 -9.65 -9.24
C GLU A 121 -2.62 -10.85 -9.07
N ALA A 122 -3.73 -10.69 -8.37
CA ALA A 122 -4.72 -11.74 -8.21
C ALA A 122 -5.34 -12.14 -9.56
N LEU A 123 -5.62 -11.17 -10.42
CA LEU A 123 -6.24 -11.37 -11.73
C LEU A 123 -5.31 -12.04 -12.77
N ARG A 124 -4.00 -12.16 -12.50
CA ARG A 124 -3.07 -12.94 -13.32
C ARG A 124 -3.33 -14.46 -13.22
N HIS A 125 -4.01 -14.92 -12.17
CA HIS A 125 -4.29 -16.33 -11.95
C HIS A 125 -5.56 -16.76 -12.67
N ASN A 126 -5.42 -17.64 -13.67
CA ASN A 126 -6.54 -18.09 -14.52
C ASN A 126 -7.67 -18.78 -13.76
N SER A 127 -7.36 -19.41 -12.61
CA SER A 127 -8.35 -20.07 -11.76
C SER A 127 -9.27 -19.09 -11.04
N ILE A 128 -8.86 -17.83 -10.89
CA ILE A 128 -9.65 -16.80 -10.22
C ILE A 128 -10.88 -16.46 -11.07
N GLU A 129 -12.04 -16.62 -10.46
CA GLU A 129 -13.36 -16.33 -11.05
C GLU A 129 -13.90 -15.00 -10.52
N LYS A 130 -13.52 -14.59 -9.30
CA LYS A 130 -14.00 -13.35 -8.66
C LYS A 130 -12.97 -12.77 -7.69
N VAL A 131 -12.72 -11.47 -7.82
CA VAL A 131 -11.96 -10.64 -6.89
C VAL A 131 -12.91 -9.62 -6.28
N VAL A 132 -13.06 -9.60 -4.96
CA VAL A 132 -13.74 -8.51 -4.25
C VAL A 132 -12.65 -7.63 -3.63
N MET A 133 -12.62 -6.35 -3.98
CA MET A 133 -11.71 -5.38 -3.35
C MET A 133 -12.56 -4.41 -2.54
N CYS A 134 -12.34 -4.38 -1.22
CA CYS A 134 -13.14 -3.61 -0.29
C CYS A 134 -12.26 -2.55 0.37
N ASP A 135 -12.31 -1.33 -0.16
CA ASP A 135 -11.59 -0.19 0.39
C ASP A 135 -12.58 0.78 1.07
N ILE A 136 -12.14 1.43 2.15
CA ILE A 136 -12.99 2.37 2.88
C ILE A 136 -13.00 3.75 2.20
N ASP A 137 -11.96 4.08 1.44
CA ASP A 137 -11.75 5.40 0.88
C ASP A 137 -11.95 5.44 -0.64
N GLN A 138 -13.12 5.93 -1.06
CA GLN A 138 -13.46 6.12 -2.47
C GLN A 138 -12.49 7.06 -3.19
N GLU A 139 -11.97 8.09 -2.52
CA GLU A 139 -11.09 9.07 -3.15
C GLU A 139 -9.72 8.46 -3.47
N VAL A 140 -9.19 7.58 -2.60
CA VAL A 140 -7.97 6.80 -2.90
C VAL A 140 -8.17 5.92 -4.13
N VAL A 141 -9.30 5.21 -4.18
CA VAL A 141 -9.60 4.32 -5.31
C VAL A 141 -9.72 5.10 -6.62
N ASP A 142 -10.47 6.21 -6.61
CA ASP A 142 -10.68 7.02 -7.81
C ASP A 142 -9.39 7.73 -8.25
N PHE A 143 -8.57 8.17 -7.30
CA PHE A 143 -7.25 8.73 -7.56
C PHE A 143 -6.33 7.71 -8.22
N CYS A 144 -6.19 6.51 -7.62
CA CYS A 144 -5.32 5.45 -8.15
C CYS A 144 -5.80 4.96 -9.50
N ARG A 145 -7.11 4.74 -9.66
CA ARG A 145 -7.72 4.34 -10.94
C ARG A 145 -7.46 5.36 -12.06
N ARG A 146 -7.36 6.65 -11.72
CA ARG A 146 -7.09 7.72 -12.69
C ARG A 146 -5.61 7.81 -13.04
N TYR A 147 -4.72 7.75 -12.05
CA TYR A 147 -3.32 8.14 -12.23
C TYR A 147 -2.32 6.98 -12.26
N LEU A 148 -2.65 5.80 -11.70
CA LEU A 148 -1.80 4.61 -11.74
C LEU A 148 -2.19 3.74 -12.95
N THR A 149 -1.61 4.08 -14.10
CA THR A 149 -1.98 3.45 -15.38
C THR A 149 -1.71 1.95 -15.42
N VAL A 150 -0.74 1.45 -14.65
CA VAL A 150 -0.40 0.02 -14.53
C VAL A 150 -1.58 -0.84 -14.05
N ASN A 151 -2.53 -0.26 -13.30
CA ASN A 151 -3.68 -0.96 -12.74
C ASN A 151 -4.97 -0.79 -13.55
N GLN A 152 -4.95 -0.06 -14.66
CA GLN A 152 -6.18 0.24 -15.43
C GLN A 152 -6.88 -1.02 -15.94
N GLU A 153 -6.13 -2.04 -16.37
CA GLU A 153 -6.72 -3.29 -16.82
C GLU A 153 -7.37 -4.06 -15.67
N ALA A 154 -6.76 -4.05 -14.48
CA ALA A 154 -7.32 -4.66 -13.28
C ALA A 154 -8.65 -4.00 -12.91
N PHE A 155 -8.70 -2.66 -12.86
CA PHE A 155 -9.92 -1.90 -12.59
C PHE A 155 -11.04 -2.09 -13.63
N ARG A 156 -10.71 -2.49 -14.86
CA ARG A 156 -11.69 -2.77 -15.94
C ARG A 156 -12.04 -4.25 -16.03
N ASN A 157 -11.37 -5.12 -15.28
CA ASN A 157 -11.59 -6.56 -15.36
C ASN A 157 -12.97 -6.92 -14.82
N LYS A 158 -13.76 -7.68 -15.59
CA LYS A 158 -15.12 -8.10 -15.22
C LYS A 158 -15.17 -8.99 -13.97
N LYS A 159 -14.05 -9.61 -13.60
CA LYS A 159 -13.92 -10.42 -12.39
C LYS A 159 -13.70 -9.58 -11.13
N LEU A 160 -13.33 -8.29 -11.26
CA LEU A 160 -13.16 -7.38 -10.14
C LEU A 160 -14.51 -6.77 -9.73
N ASN A 161 -14.83 -6.91 -8.45
CA ASN A 161 -15.96 -6.28 -7.79
C ASN A 161 -15.43 -5.32 -6.73
N LEU A 162 -15.42 -4.03 -7.06
CA LEU A 162 -15.03 -2.96 -6.16
C LEU A 162 -16.19 -2.65 -5.20
N VAL A 163 -15.89 -2.66 -3.91
CA VAL A 163 -16.79 -2.30 -2.82
C VAL A 163 -16.15 -1.17 -2.04
N ILE A 164 -16.94 -0.12 -1.77
CA ILE A 164 -16.52 1.02 -0.97
C ILE A 164 -17.19 0.90 0.38
N ASN A 165 -16.48 0.32 1.34
CA ASN A 165 -17.01 0.04 2.66
C ASN A 165 -15.88 -0.31 3.64
N ASP A 166 -16.18 -0.24 4.93
CA ASP A 166 -15.34 -0.86 5.96
C ASP A 166 -15.29 -2.38 5.76
N ALA A 167 -14.08 -2.93 5.63
CA ALA A 167 -13.88 -4.35 5.30
C ALA A 167 -14.42 -5.30 6.38
N LYS A 168 -14.39 -4.89 7.65
CA LYS A 168 -14.95 -5.69 8.75
C LYS A 168 -16.47 -5.76 8.63
N ALA A 169 -17.14 -4.61 8.48
CA ALA A 169 -18.59 -4.53 8.31
C ALA A 169 -19.04 -5.28 7.04
N GLU A 170 -18.26 -5.19 5.96
CA GLU A 170 -18.57 -5.88 4.71
C GLU A 170 -18.45 -7.40 4.85
N LEU A 171 -17.39 -7.90 5.51
CA LEU A 171 -17.25 -9.32 5.81
C LEU A 171 -18.36 -9.83 6.74
N GLU A 172 -18.69 -9.07 7.80
CA GLU A 172 -19.76 -9.42 8.75
C GLU A 172 -21.10 -9.63 8.03
N ARG A 173 -21.47 -8.70 7.14
CA ARG A 173 -22.74 -8.69 6.41
C ARG A 173 -22.86 -9.78 5.35
N ARG A 174 -21.75 -10.22 4.76
CA ARG A 174 -21.74 -11.21 3.67
C ARG A 174 -21.97 -12.63 4.17
N ASN A 175 -22.85 -13.39 3.53
CA ASN A 175 -22.90 -14.84 3.72
C ASN A 175 -21.89 -15.61 2.84
N GLU A 176 -21.33 -14.91 1.85
CA GLU A 176 -20.32 -15.43 0.94
C GLU A 176 -19.01 -15.76 1.69
N LYS A 177 -18.35 -16.84 1.24
CA LYS A 177 -17.04 -17.26 1.70
C LYS A 177 -16.02 -17.20 0.57
N PHE A 178 -14.75 -17.07 0.94
CA PHE A 178 -13.65 -16.88 0.02
C PHE A 178 -12.59 -17.96 0.18
N ASP A 179 -11.97 -18.34 -0.93
CA ASP A 179 -10.80 -19.23 -0.90
C ASP A 179 -9.59 -18.50 -0.32
N ILE A 180 -9.44 -17.22 -0.67
CA ILE A 180 -8.36 -16.36 -0.17
C ILE A 180 -8.95 -15.08 0.44
N ILE A 181 -8.48 -14.69 1.61
CA ILE A 181 -8.70 -13.33 2.16
C ILE A 181 -7.33 -12.66 2.31
N VAL A 182 -7.21 -11.42 1.83
CA VAL A 182 -5.99 -10.62 1.86
C VAL A 182 -6.22 -9.39 2.73
N GLY A 183 -5.31 -9.11 3.66
CA GLY A 183 -5.19 -7.83 4.36
C GLY A 183 -4.11 -6.97 3.71
N ASP A 184 -4.53 -6.04 2.86
CA ASP A 184 -3.68 -5.01 2.25
C ASP A 184 -4.03 -3.65 2.86
N LEU A 185 -3.71 -3.53 4.15
CA LEU A 185 -4.18 -2.48 5.04
C LEU A 185 -2.99 -1.73 5.63
N ALA A 186 -3.20 -0.47 5.98
CA ALA A 186 -2.23 0.30 6.75
C ALA A 186 -1.94 -0.35 8.12
N ASP A 187 -0.75 -0.06 8.66
CA ASP A 187 -0.31 -0.60 9.94
C ASP A 187 -1.31 -0.32 11.09
N PRO A 188 -1.50 -1.26 12.03
CA PRO A 188 -2.46 -1.14 13.11
C PRO A 188 -1.97 -0.15 14.19
N VAL A 189 -2.24 1.13 13.99
CA VAL A 189 -2.07 2.16 15.03
C VAL A 189 -3.31 2.19 15.92
N GLU A 190 -3.11 2.25 17.24
CA GLU A 190 -4.23 2.30 18.20
C GLU A 190 -5.17 3.49 17.90
N GLY A 191 -6.47 3.20 17.79
CA GLY A 191 -7.49 4.20 17.40
C GLY A 191 -7.57 4.48 15.89
N GLY A 192 -6.68 3.92 15.08
CA GLY A 192 -6.73 4.02 13.61
C GLY A 192 -7.81 3.12 12.98
N PRO A 193 -8.20 3.39 11.72
CA PRO A 193 -9.27 2.66 11.03
C PRO A 193 -8.95 1.17 10.86
N CYS A 194 -7.67 0.82 10.68
CA CYS A 194 -7.24 -0.56 10.46
C CYS A 194 -7.11 -1.37 11.76
N TYR A 195 -7.01 -0.74 12.94
CA TYR A 195 -6.69 -1.43 14.21
C TYR A 195 -7.61 -2.63 14.50
N GLN A 196 -8.92 -2.46 14.27
CA GLN A 196 -9.91 -3.50 14.56
C GLN A 196 -9.73 -4.76 13.68
N LEU A 197 -9.17 -4.60 12.48
CA LEU A 197 -8.91 -5.66 11.51
C LEU A 197 -7.70 -6.53 11.90
N TYR A 198 -6.91 -6.12 12.90
CA TYR A 198 -5.76 -6.87 13.41
C TYR A 198 -6.02 -7.54 14.76
N THR A 199 -7.26 -7.50 15.27
CA THR A 199 -7.60 -8.10 16.57
C THR A 199 -7.85 -9.60 16.47
N LYS A 200 -7.49 -10.35 17.52
CA LYS A 200 -7.82 -11.77 17.66
C LYS A 200 -9.33 -12.02 17.48
N SER A 201 -10.17 -11.15 18.05
CA SER A 201 -11.62 -11.24 17.95
C SER A 201 -12.10 -11.15 16.50
N PHE A 202 -11.55 -10.23 15.71
CA PHE A 202 -11.85 -10.12 14.29
C PHE A 202 -11.45 -11.40 13.54
N TYR A 203 -10.24 -11.90 13.76
CA TYR A 203 -9.79 -13.12 13.09
C TYR A 203 -10.65 -14.34 13.44
N GLU A 204 -10.98 -14.55 14.70
CA GLU A 204 -11.73 -15.73 15.14
C GLU A 204 -13.22 -15.66 14.80
N ARG A 205 -13.85 -14.50 14.96
CA ARG A 205 -15.31 -14.36 14.89
C ARG A 205 -15.83 -13.89 13.54
N ILE A 206 -14.99 -13.19 12.76
CA ILE A 206 -15.42 -12.55 11.52
C ILE A 206 -14.65 -13.16 10.36
N LEU A 207 -13.33 -13.11 10.35
CA LEU A 207 -12.53 -13.52 9.19
C LEU A 207 -12.59 -15.04 8.95
N LYS A 208 -12.24 -15.84 9.97
CA LYS A 208 -12.15 -17.31 9.85
C LYS A 208 -13.46 -17.95 9.37
N PRO A 209 -14.66 -17.55 9.85
CA PRO A 209 -15.93 -18.07 9.32
C PRO A 209 -16.19 -17.77 7.83
N LYS A 210 -15.52 -16.75 7.26
CA LYS A 210 -15.66 -16.34 5.85
C LYS A 210 -14.63 -17.00 4.94
N LEU A 211 -13.74 -17.85 5.47
CA LEU A 211 -12.89 -18.71 4.66
C LEU A 211 -13.64 -19.99 4.26
N ASN A 212 -13.44 -20.42 3.02
CA ASN A 212 -13.83 -21.74 2.54
C ASN A 212 -12.99 -22.83 3.21
N VAL A 213 -13.38 -24.09 2.98
CA VAL A 213 -12.52 -25.22 3.38
C VAL A 213 -11.18 -25.10 2.64
N ASN A 214 -10.08 -25.24 3.37
CA ASN A 214 -8.70 -24.96 2.92
C ASN A 214 -8.42 -23.49 2.60
N GLY A 215 -9.32 -22.57 2.95
CA GLY A 215 -9.14 -21.15 2.71
C GLY A 215 -7.91 -20.60 3.44
N ILE A 216 -7.24 -19.65 2.78
CA ILE A 216 -5.99 -19.04 3.22
C ILE A 216 -6.24 -17.57 3.52
N PHE A 217 -5.80 -17.12 4.68
CA PHE A 217 -5.66 -15.69 4.97
C PHE A 217 -4.21 -15.27 4.80
N VAL A 218 -3.97 -14.12 4.18
CA VAL A 218 -2.66 -13.46 4.13
C VAL A 218 -2.81 -11.99 4.50
N THR A 219 -1.83 -11.42 5.21
CA THR A 219 -1.82 -9.98 5.50
C THR A 219 -0.40 -9.43 5.50
N GLN A 220 -0.29 -8.16 5.11
CA GLN A 220 0.89 -7.34 5.39
C GLN A 220 1.04 -7.19 6.92
N VAL A 221 2.27 -7.29 7.44
CA VAL A 221 2.55 -7.18 8.89
C VAL A 221 3.62 -6.12 9.23
N GLY A 222 3.74 -5.10 8.36
CA GLY A 222 4.60 -3.94 8.58
C GLY A 222 6.09 -4.23 8.45
N PHE A 223 6.88 -3.21 8.78
CA PHE A 223 8.34 -3.23 8.71
C PHE A 223 8.96 -3.73 10.03
N SER A 224 9.92 -4.66 9.96
CA SER A 224 10.69 -5.12 11.11
C SER A 224 12.17 -4.76 10.95
N LEU A 225 12.65 -3.69 11.60
CA LEU A 225 14.06 -3.23 11.51
C LEU A 225 15.12 -4.30 11.83
N HIS A 226 14.77 -5.38 12.53
CA HIS A 226 15.70 -6.48 12.80
C HIS A 226 16.00 -7.35 11.58
N PHE A 227 15.18 -7.29 10.53
CA PHE A 227 15.37 -7.97 9.26
C PHE A 227 14.87 -7.03 8.16
N ILE A 228 15.74 -6.57 7.25
CA ILE A 228 15.35 -5.78 6.06
C ILE A 228 14.50 -6.68 5.13
N LEU A 229 13.28 -7.02 5.55
CA LEU A 229 12.41 -8.00 4.93
C LEU A 229 10.96 -7.57 5.06
N LEU A 230 10.24 -7.64 3.95
CA LEU A 230 8.78 -7.69 3.96
C LEU A 230 8.34 -8.98 4.64
N MET A 231 7.55 -8.87 5.70
CA MET A 231 6.94 -10.01 6.37
C MET A 231 5.48 -10.16 5.95
N PHE A 232 5.09 -11.38 5.61
CA PHE A 232 3.70 -11.76 5.36
C PHE A 232 3.31 -12.95 6.23
N CYS A 233 2.13 -12.88 6.85
CA CYS A 233 1.56 -13.96 7.66
C CYS A 233 0.50 -14.71 6.84
N PHE A 234 0.66 -16.01 6.65
CA PHE A 234 -0.33 -16.91 6.07
C PHE A 234 -1.03 -17.70 7.17
N ALA A 235 -2.35 -17.80 7.16
CA ALA A 235 -3.10 -18.63 8.10
C ALA A 235 -4.02 -19.59 7.35
N ASN A 236 -3.88 -20.88 7.63
CA ASN A 236 -4.77 -21.93 7.15
C ASN A 236 -5.49 -22.60 8.32
N HIS A 237 -6.47 -23.46 8.01
CA HIS A 237 -7.15 -24.30 9.00
C HIS A 237 -6.20 -25.15 9.89
N GLN A 238 -4.95 -25.36 9.49
CA GLN A 238 -3.95 -26.16 10.21
C GLN A 238 -2.89 -25.35 10.99
N GLY A 239 -2.84 -24.02 10.90
CA GLY A 239 -1.84 -23.19 11.62
C GLY A 239 -1.46 -21.89 10.92
N LEU A 240 -0.63 -21.08 11.59
CA LEU A 240 -0.02 -19.83 11.09
C LEU A 240 1.35 -20.14 10.47
N LEU A 241 1.58 -19.73 9.23
CA LEU A 241 2.85 -19.84 8.52
C LEU A 241 3.34 -18.42 8.18
N LEU A 242 4.47 -18.00 8.75
CA LEU A 242 5.16 -16.78 8.35
C LEU A 242 6.05 -17.11 7.14
N LEU A 243 5.85 -16.41 6.02
CA LEU A 243 6.79 -16.49 4.90
C LEU A 243 7.74 -15.29 4.95
N PHE A 244 9.03 -15.61 4.81
CA PHE A 244 10.11 -14.66 4.63
C PHE A 244 10.47 -14.65 3.14
N SER A 245 10.39 -13.51 2.46
CA SER A 245 10.87 -13.37 1.08
C SER A 245 12.39 -13.16 1.08
N TRP A 246 13.16 -14.03 0.41
CA TRP A 246 14.58 -13.83 0.11
C TRP A 246 14.83 -14.05 -1.39
N PRO A 247 15.83 -13.39 -2.00
CA PRO A 247 16.34 -13.73 -3.33
C PRO A 247 17.04 -15.10 -3.37
#